data_AF-A0A9D3ME40-F1
#
_entry.id   AF-A0A9D3ME40-F1
#
_cell.length_a   1.000
_cell.length_b   1.000
_cell.length_c   1.000
_cell.angle_alpha   90.00
_cell.angle_beta   90.00
_cell.angle_gamma   90.00
#
_symmetry.space_group_name_H-M   'P 1'
#
loop_
_entity.id
_entity.type
_entity.pdbx_description
1 polymer ?
#
loop_
_entity_poly.entity_id
_entity_poly.type
_entity_poly.pdbx_seq_one_letter_code
_entity_poly.pdbx_strand_id
1 'polypeptide(L)'
;MLGPIRIIAAVAVILSLTVLGTDGNKANDCCKEVSTHNITVPILGYRIQHKNLPCVKAVIFLTEEGEKCSHWRENWVFQKVQELEKARKRQLKISSR
;
A
#
# COMPACT_ATOMS: atom_id res chain seq x y z
N MET A 1 -31.79 26.49 -46.79
CA MET A 1 -32.37 25.90 -45.57
C MET A 1 -31.62 26.48 -44.37
N LEU A 2 -32.36 27.09 -43.44
CA LEU A 2 -31.89 27.67 -42.18
C LEU A 2 -31.43 26.55 -41.22
N GLY A 3 -30.31 26.74 -40.51
CA GLY A 3 -29.96 25.97 -39.31
C GLY A 3 -28.50 26.17 -38.85
N PRO A 4 -28.20 26.34 -37.54
CA PRO A 4 -27.15 27.26 -37.07
C PRO A 4 -25.87 26.62 -36.51
N ILE A 5 -24.81 27.42 -36.55
CA ILE A 5 -23.64 27.48 -35.65
C ILE A 5 -23.86 26.74 -34.33
N ARG A 6 -22.98 25.81 -33.93
CA ARG A 6 -22.52 25.66 -32.52
C ARG A 6 -21.10 25.10 -32.38
N ILE A 7 -20.19 26.03 -32.04
CA ILE A 7 -19.22 25.94 -30.93
C ILE A 7 -18.03 24.98 -31.12
N ILE A 8 -16.84 25.60 -31.16
CA ILE A 8 -15.53 24.99 -30.94
C ILE A 8 -15.60 24.07 -29.71
N ALA A 9 -15.37 22.78 -29.90
CA ALA A 9 -15.07 21.86 -28.83
C ALA A 9 -13.68 21.24 -29.09
N ALA A 10 -12.65 21.94 -28.63
CA ALA A 10 -11.47 21.26 -28.16
C ALA A 10 -11.90 20.30 -27.05
N VAL A 11 -11.41 19.06 -27.04
CA VAL A 11 -10.92 18.36 -25.83
C VAL A 11 -10.21 17.07 -26.27
N ALA A 12 -8.91 17.08 -25.96
CA ALA A 12 -7.97 16.03 -25.64
C ALA A 12 -8.27 14.55 -26.01
N VAL A 13 -7.28 13.96 -26.67
CA VAL A 13 -7.03 12.51 -26.72
C VAL A 13 -7.02 11.97 -25.29
N ILE A 14 -8.04 11.19 -24.90
CA ILE A 14 -8.01 10.44 -23.65
C ILE A 14 -7.20 9.18 -23.92
N LEU A 15 -5.90 9.24 -23.59
CA LEU A 15 -5.07 8.05 -23.46
C LEU A 15 -5.57 7.30 -22.22
N SER A 16 -6.43 6.30 -22.42
CA SER A 16 -6.89 5.44 -21.34
C SER A 16 -5.71 4.60 -20.82
N LEU A 17 -4.98 5.12 -19.83
CA LEU A 17 -4.18 4.27 -18.95
C LEU A 17 -5.16 3.44 -18.12
N THR A 18 -5.39 2.18 -18.53
CA THR A 18 -6.02 1.21 -17.64
C THR A 18 -5.02 0.88 -16.54
N VAL A 19 -5.08 1.64 -15.45
CA VAL A 19 -4.42 1.28 -14.19
C VAL A 19 -5.02 -0.06 -13.77
N LEU A 20 -4.19 -1.11 -13.81
CA LEU A 20 -4.49 -2.40 -13.22
C LEU A 20 -4.51 -2.19 -11.70
N GLY A 21 -5.65 -1.74 -11.17
CA GLY A 21 -5.88 -1.60 -9.73
C GLY A 21 -5.88 -2.98 -9.11
N THR A 22 -4.81 -3.31 -8.39
CA THR A 22 -4.65 -4.56 -7.64
C THR A 22 -5.79 -4.76 -6.64
N ASP A 23 -6.29 -5.98 -6.62
CA ASP A 23 -7.41 -6.51 -5.84
C ASP A 23 -7.59 -5.91 -4.44
N GLY A 24 -8.58 -5.02 -4.31
CA GLY A 24 -9.19 -4.66 -3.04
C GLY A 24 -10.36 -5.57 -2.70
N ASN A 25 -10.21 -6.90 -2.75
CA ASN A 25 -11.29 -7.82 -2.40
C ASN A 25 -11.35 -8.05 -0.88
N LYS A 26 -12.22 -7.30 -0.21
CA LYS A 26 -12.63 -7.46 1.20
C LYS A 26 -13.38 -8.78 1.42
N ALA A 27 -12.66 -9.89 1.41
CA ALA A 27 -13.17 -11.17 1.88
C ALA A 27 -12.02 -11.99 2.48
N ASN A 28 -11.87 -11.90 3.80
CA ASN A 28 -10.79 -12.43 4.65
C ASN A 28 -9.52 -11.55 4.64
N ASP A 29 -9.51 -10.50 5.47
CA ASP A 29 -8.50 -9.43 5.53
C ASP A 29 -7.18 -9.88 6.20
N CYS A 30 -6.59 -10.96 5.69
CA CYS A 30 -5.34 -11.50 6.18
C CYS A 30 -4.45 -12.02 5.05
N CYS A 31 -3.14 -11.94 5.24
CA CYS A 31 -2.18 -12.52 4.30
C CYS A 31 -2.29 -14.03 4.29
N LYS A 32 -2.60 -14.62 3.13
CA LYS A 32 -2.49 -16.06 2.86
C LYS A 32 -1.13 -16.43 2.26
N GLU A 33 -0.50 -15.46 1.61
CA GLU A 33 0.83 -15.55 1.02
C GLU A 33 1.66 -14.34 1.43
N VAL A 34 2.98 -14.45 1.27
CA VAL A 34 3.95 -13.43 1.66
C VAL A 34 5.02 -13.30 0.60
N SER A 35 5.45 -12.06 0.34
CA SER A 35 6.54 -11.76 -0.56
C SER A 35 7.87 -11.67 0.20
N THR A 36 8.95 -12.12 -0.44
CA THR A 36 10.33 -11.92 0.00
C THR A 36 10.96 -10.66 -0.62
N HIS A 37 10.32 -10.09 -1.64
CA HIS A 37 10.82 -8.92 -2.37
C HIS A 37 10.78 -7.66 -1.51
N ASN A 38 11.80 -6.82 -1.67
CA ASN A 38 11.82 -5.49 -1.08
C ASN A 38 10.67 -4.63 -1.61
N ILE A 39 10.07 -3.85 -0.72
CA ILE A 39 9.09 -2.82 -1.06
C ILE A 39 9.86 -1.55 -1.42
N THR A 40 9.66 -1.04 -2.63
CA THR A 40 10.31 0.18 -3.15
C THR A 40 9.49 1.44 -2.89
N VAL A 41 8.20 1.28 -2.58
CA VAL A 41 7.28 2.38 -2.31
C VAL A 41 7.33 2.81 -0.84
N PRO A 42 6.92 4.05 -0.52
CA PRO A 42 6.97 4.54 0.86
C PRO A 42 6.13 3.69 1.81
N ILE A 43 6.76 3.26 2.92
CA ILE A 43 6.13 2.51 4.00
C ILE A 43 5.76 3.48 5.11
N LEU A 44 4.46 3.58 5.39
CA LEU A 44 3.86 4.48 6.38
C LEU A 44 3.82 3.84 7.77
N GLY A 45 3.73 2.51 7.82
CA GLY A 45 3.62 1.76 9.07
C GLY A 45 3.60 0.27 8.84
N TYR A 46 3.34 -0.49 9.90
CA TYR A 46 3.26 -1.94 9.83
C TYR A 46 2.33 -2.52 10.89
N ARG A 47 1.85 -3.74 10.66
CA ARG A 47 1.26 -4.61 11.69
C ARG A 47 1.82 -6.02 11.57
N ILE A 48 1.82 -6.76 12.67
CA ILE A 48 2.24 -8.16 12.70
C ILE A 48 0.99 -9.05 12.64
N GLN A 49 0.95 -9.93 11.65
CA GLN A 49 -0.07 -10.97 11.54
C GLN A 49 0.45 -12.29 12.12
N HIS A 50 -0.29 -12.83 13.08
CA HIS A 50 -0.04 -14.15 13.62
C HIS A 50 -0.63 -15.22 12.70
N LYS A 51 -0.01 -16.40 12.68
CA LYS A 51 -0.51 -17.53 11.89
C LYS A 51 -1.85 -18.00 12.47
N ASN A 52 -2.89 -18.00 11.64
CA ASN A 52 -4.20 -18.56 11.94
C ASN A 52 -4.85 -19.02 10.63
N LEU A 53 -4.80 -20.32 10.33
CA LEU A 53 -5.18 -20.83 9.00
C LEU A 53 -6.58 -20.35 8.57
N PRO A 54 -6.75 -19.82 7.35
CA PRO A 54 -5.81 -19.86 6.21
C PRO A 54 -4.73 -18.75 6.22
N CYS A 55 -4.69 -17.88 7.22
CA CYS A 55 -3.73 -16.79 7.34
C CYS A 55 -2.34 -17.32 7.75
N VAL A 56 -1.31 -16.88 7.04
CA VAL A 56 0.10 -17.20 7.35
C VAL A 56 0.69 -16.16 8.30
N LYS A 57 1.84 -16.47 8.90
CA LYS A 57 2.59 -15.48 9.70
C LYS A 57 3.21 -14.45 8.74
N ALA A 58 2.91 -13.17 8.92
CA ALA A 58 3.37 -12.10 8.04
C ALA A 58 3.66 -10.80 8.79
N VAL A 59 4.53 -9.96 8.23
CA VAL A 59 4.57 -8.53 8.55
C VAL A 59 3.82 -7.82 7.43
N ILE A 60 2.79 -7.06 7.77
CA ILE A 60 1.99 -6.33 6.80
C ILE A 60 2.42 -4.88 6.86
N PHE A 61 3.02 -4.40 5.78
CA PHE A 61 3.39 -3.00 5.64
C PHE A 61 2.24 -2.20 5.05
N LEU A 62 1.92 -1.08 5.69
CA LEU A 62 1.01 -0.08 5.15
C LEU A 62 1.84 0.83 4.26
N THR A 63 1.55 0.83 2.97
CA THR A 63 2.22 1.67 1.97
C THR A 63 1.24 2.66 1.36
N GLU A 64 1.74 3.64 0.62
CA GLU A 64 0.88 4.58 -0.12
C GLU A 64 -0.01 3.87 -1.17
N GLU A 65 0.43 2.72 -1.66
CA GLU A 65 -0.32 1.88 -2.61
C GLU A 65 -1.22 0.83 -1.93
N GLY A 66 -1.32 0.88 -0.61
CA GLY A 66 -2.06 -0.10 0.19
C GLY A 66 -1.17 -1.10 0.92
N GLU A 67 -1.77 -2.21 1.33
CA GLU A 67 -1.10 -3.16 2.22
C GLU A 67 -0.25 -4.17 1.45
N LYS A 68 0.96 -4.44 1.94
CA LYS A 68 1.87 -5.43 1.35
C LYS A 68 2.25 -6.47 2.40
N CYS A 69 2.02 -7.75 2.09
CA CYS A 69 2.36 -8.90 2.91
C CYS A 69 3.82 -9.31 2.71
N SER A 70 4.65 -9.19 3.75
CA SER A 70 6.07 -9.53 3.69
C SER A 70 6.43 -10.67 4.63
N HIS A 71 7.37 -11.50 4.17
CA HIS A 71 7.84 -12.64 4.93
C HIS A 71 8.69 -12.18 6.13
N TRP A 72 8.29 -12.59 7.33
CA TRP A 72 8.86 -12.09 8.59
C TRP A 72 10.33 -12.45 8.84
N ARG A 73 10.92 -13.37 8.04
CA ARG A 73 12.32 -13.78 8.17
C ARG A 73 13.28 -12.97 7.30
N GLU A 74 12.78 -12.13 6.40
CA GLU A 74 13.68 -11.34 5.56
C GLU A 74 14.39 -10.26 6.39
N ASN A 75 15.71 -10.14 6.19
CA ASN A 75 16.53 -9.19 6.96
C ASN A 75 16.02 -7.74 6.81
N TRP A 76 15.59 -7.35 5.61
CA TRP A 76 15.09 -6.00 5.33
C TRP A 76 13.78 -5.70 6.07
N VAL A 77 12.91 -6.70 6.24
CA VAL A 77 11.64 -6.58 6.98
C VAL A 77 11.94 -6.25 8.43
N PHE A 78 12.86 -7.00 9.04
CA PHE A 78 13.28 -6.75 10.41
C PHE A 78 13.89 -5.35 10.59
N GLN A 79 14.79 -4.96 9.69
CA GLN A 79 15.42 -3.63 9.72
C GLN A 79 14.38 -2.51 9.61
N LYS A 80 13.42 -2.64 8.70
CA LYS A 80 12.37 -1.64 8.49
C LYS A 80 11.43 -1.53 9.69
N VAL A 81 11.04 -2.65 10.30
CA VAL A 81 10.24 -2.65 11.53
C VAL A 81 10.97 -1.92 12.66
N GLN A 82 12.28 -2.18 12.83
CA GLN A 82 13.08 -1.47 13.85
C GLN A 82 13.19 0.03 13.59
N GLU A 83 13.34 0.44 12.34
CA GLU A 83 13.35 1.84 11.94
C GLU A 83 12.03 2.55 12.32
N LEU A 84 10.89 1.94 11.96
CA LEU A 84 9.57 2.46 12.27
C LEU A 84 9.32 2.56 13.78
N GLU A 85 9.73 1.56 14.57
CA GLU A 85 9.63 1.62 16.03
C GLU A 85 10.49 2.72 16.65
N LYS A 86 11.70 2.94 16.14
CA LYS A 86 12.56 4.05 16.58
C LYS A 86 11.92 5.39 16.26
N ALA A 87 11.36 5.55 15.06
CA ALA A 87 10.65 6.76 14.65
C ALA A 87 9.43 7.03 15.55
N ARG A 88 8.59 6.02 15.79
CA ARG A 88 7.42 6.11 16.69
C ARG A 88 7.82 6.54 18.11
N LYS A 89 8.87 5.93 18.68
CA LYS A 89 9.38 6.31 20.01
C LYS A 89 9.88 7.75 20.07
N ARG A 90 10.52 8.24 19.00
CA ARG A 90 10.97 9.64 18.92
C ARG A 90 9.78 10.59 18.86
N GLN A 91 8.76 10.28 18.07
CA GLN A 91 7.53 11.08 17.99
C GLN A 91 6.79 11.15 19.33
N LEU A 92 6.63 10.01 20.02
CA LEU A 92 6.00 9.99 21.35
C LEU A 92 6.76 10.85 22.37
N LYS A 93 8.11 10.84 22.33
CA LYS A 93 8.95 11.69 23.18
C LYS A 93 8.87 13.19 22.87
N ILE A 94 8.52 13.55 21.63
CA ILE A 94 8.31 14.95 21.23
C ILE A 94 6.92 15.40 21.69
N SER A 95 5.90 14.57 21.46
CA SER A 95 4.52 14.85 21.88
C SER A 95 4.32 14.94 23.39
N SER A 96 5.25 14.38 24.17
CA SER A 96 5.21 14.42 25.64
C SER A 96 6.00 15.58 26.25
N ARG A 97 6.60 16.47 25.44
CA ARG A 97 7.27 17.70 25.89
C ARG A 97 6.40 18.89 25.56
#